data_AF-A0A482VRR6-F1
#
_entry.id   AF-A0A482VRR6-F1
#
_cell.length_a   1.000
_cell.length_b   1.000
_cell.length_c   1.000
_cell.angle_alpha   90.00
_cell.angle_beta   90.00
_cell.angle_gamma   90.00
#
_symmetry.space_group_name_H-M   'P 1'
#
loop_
_entity.id
_entity.type
_entity.pdbx_description
1 polymer ?
#
loop_
_entity_poly.entity_id
_entity_poly.type
_entity_poly.pdbx_seq_one_letter_code
_entity_poly.pdbx_strand_id
1 'polypeptide(L)'
;MFSGQYNQFVKIFSAISNGRHLLSKRTSQLELNCLHGIRFISVCYVMFGHRFMTGMLFPSINSLDLIDWILKYTSTVIIGGTICVDSFLLVSGMLVSYGFFETVTKNKRFNVFSFYIYRYIRITLPLSVAVIVYSSFIQHFGSGPLWRKTYLSMQLPCQYFWWSTLLHIQNYINPRYL
;
A
#
# COMPACT_ATOMS: atom_id res chain seq x y z
N MET A 1 8.64 40.43 2.72
CA MET A 1 9.48 39.22 2.72
C MET A 1 8.70 37.90 2.92
N PHE A 2 7.38 37.92 3.18
CA PHE A 2 6.59 36.70 3.46
C PHE A 2 5.69 36.19 2.31
N SER A 3 5.59 36.89 1.18
CA SER A 3 4.67 36.52 0.09
C SER A 3 5.12 35.32 -0.78
N GLY A 4 6.40 34.94 -0.73
CA GLY A 4 6.94 33.83 -1.54
C GLY A 4 6.63 32.42 -0.99
N GLN A 5 6.58 32.26 0.34
CA GLN A 5 6.39 30.94 0.98
C GLN A 5 4.95 30.43 0.86
N TYR A 6 3.93 31.29 1.03
CA TYR A 6 2.53 30.91 0.87
C TYR A 6 2.23 30.34 -0.52
N ASN A 7 2.85 30.93 -1.55
CA ASN A 7 2.71 30.46 -2.93
C ASN A 7 3.26 29.04 -3.11
N GLN A 8 4.31 28.66 -2.37
CA GLN A 8 4.92 27.33 -2.47
C GLN A 8 4.06 26.26 -1.79
N PHE A 9 3.51 26.54 -0.60
CA PHE A 9 2.59 25.62 0.08
C PHE A 9 1.31 25.37 -0.73
N VAL A 10 0.69 26.44 -1.27
CA VAL A 10 -0.51 26.32 -2.12
C VAL A 10 -0.19 25.54 -3.41
N LYS A 11 1.02 25.69 -3.95
CA LYS A 11 1.44 24.96 -5.15
C LYS A 11 1.63 23.46 -4.91
N ILE A 12 2.03 23.03 -3.70
CA ILE A 12 2.14 21.61 -3.31
C ILE A 12 0.76 20.93 -3.35
N PHE A 13 -0.32 21.65 -3.03
CA PHE A 13 -1.69 21.13 -3.07
C PHE A 13 -2.44 21.42 -4.39
N SER A 14 -1.80 22.10 -5.35
CA SER A 14 -2.45 22.46 -6.62
C SER A 14 -2.59 21.24 -7.53
N ALA A 15 -3.82 20.76 -7.69
CA ALA A 15 -4.15 19.65 -8.57
C ALA A 15 -3.75 19.91 -10.04
N ILE A 16 -3.83 21.17 -10.49
CA ILE A 16 -3.46 21.56 -11.86
C ILE A 16 -1.94 21.49 -12.06
N SER A 17 -1.15 22.03 -11.11
CA SER A 17 0.31 21.99 -11.18
C SER A 17 0.83 20.55 -11.08
N ASN A 18 0.33 19.78 -10.11
CA ASN A 18 0.69 18.39 -9.94
C ASN A 18 0.22 17.52 -11.10
N GLY A 19 -1.00 17.74 -11.62
CA GLY A 19 -1.53 17.04 -12.79
C GLY A 19 -0.71 17.27 -14.05
N ARG A 20 -0.31 18.52 -14.33
CA ARG A 20 0.61 18.82 -15.45
C ARG A 20 1.98 18.17 -15.27
N HIS A 21 2.50 18.10 -14.05
CA HIS A 21 3.75 17.41 -13.77
C HIS A 21 3.65 15.89 -13.94
N LEU A 22 2.55 15.28 -13.50
CA LEU A 22 2.30 13.83 -13.63
C LEU A 22 2.05 13.40 -15.08
N LEU A 23 1.38 14.24 -15.87
CA LEU A 23 1.07 13.99 -17.29
C LEU A 23 2.19 14.45 -18.23
N SER A 24 3.22 15.12 -17.71
CA SER A 24 4.37 15.55 -18.49
C SER A 24 5.18 14.32 -18.93
N LYS A 25 5.36 14.15 -20.25
CA LYS A 25 6.16 13.07 -20.88
C LYS A 25 7.67 13.30 -20.76
N ARG A 26 8.15 13.80 -19.62
CA ARG A 26 9.56 14.09 -19.40
C ARG A 26 10.25 12.82 -18.92
N THR A 27 10.76 12.03 -19.85
CA THR A 27 11.57 10.84 -19.53
C THR A 27 12.95 11.28 -19.05
N SER A 28 13.33 10.91 -17.83
CA SER A 28 14.72 11.03 -17.41
C SER A 28 15.55 9.90 -18.05
N GLN A 29 16.78 10.19 -18.48
CA GLN A 29 17.66 9.20 -19.13
C GLN A 29 18.05 8.01 -18.22
N LEU A 30 17.71 8.05 -16.94
CA LEU A 30 17.97 6.99 -15.94
C LEU A 30 16.73 6.18 -15.55
N GLU A 31 15.58 6.39 -16.17
CA GLU A 31 14.36 5.64 -15.84
C GLU A 31 14.37 4.22 -16.43
N LEU A 32 14.32 3.22 -15.54
CA LEU A 32 14.15 1.82 -15.89
C LEU A 32 12.69 1.57 -16.30
N ASN A 33 12.33 1.94 -17.53
CA ASN A 33 10.96 1.84 -18.07
C ASN A 33 10.31 0.47 -17.90
N CYS A 34 11.10 -0.61 -18.01
CA CYS A 34 10.61 -1.98 -17.77
C CYS A 34 10.10 -2.17 -16.32
N LEU A 35 10.76 -1.56 -15.32
CA LEU A 35 10.30 -1.63 -13.93
C LEU A 35 8.95 -0.94 -13.72
N HIS A 36 8.67 0.13 -14.45
CA HIS A 36 7.36 0.77 -14.40
C HIS A 36 6.25 -0.16 -14.93
N GLY A 37 6.52 -0.89 -16.02
CA GLY A 37 5.62 -1.91 -16.56
C GLY A 37 5.37 -3.07 -15.59
N ILE A 38 6.45 -3.63 -15.01
CA ILE A 38 6.34 -4.71 -14.01
C ILE A 38 5.51 -4.25 -12.82
N ARG A 39 5.79 -3.06 -12.27
CA ARG A 39 5.01 -2.51 -11.15
C ARG A 39 3.54 -2.35 -11.48
N PHE A 40 3.22 -1.86 -12.67
CA PHE A 40 1.83 -1.70 -13.10
C PHE A 40 1.10 -3.05 -13.12
N ILE A 41 1.69 -4.06 -13.79
CA ILE A 41 1.10 -5.40 -13.87
C ILE A 41 0.94 -6.01 -12.48
N SER A 42 1.96 -5.91 -11.63
CA SER A 42 1.90 -6.45 -10.27
C SER A 42 0.80 -5.76 -9.43
N VAL A 43 0.59 -4.44 -9.58
CA VAL A 43 -0.48 -3.72 -8.84
C VAL A 43 -1.86 -4.17 -9.33
N CYS A 44 -2.06 -4.27 -10.64
CA CYS A 44 -3.31 -4.78 -11.20
C CYS A 44 -3.64 -6.18 -10.69
N TYR A 45 -2.62 -7.05 -10.63
CA TYR A 45 -2.77 -8.42 -10.13
C TYR A 45 -3.18 -8.48 -8.66
N VAL A 46 -2.51 -7.70 -7.79
CA VAL A 46 -2.83 -7.63 -6.36
C VAL A 46 -4.24 -7.07 -6.13
N MET A 47 -4.64 -6.03 -6.87
CA MET A 47 -6.00 -5.47 -6.80
C MET A 47 -7.06 -6.51 -7.18
N PHE A 48 -6.83 -7.25 -8.28
CA PHE A 48 -7.73 -8.31 -8.73
C PHE A 48 -7.86 -9.42 -7.67
N GLY A 49 -6.73 -9.86 -7.12
CA GLY A 49 -6.68 -10.85 -6.05
C GLY A 49 -7.45 -10.42 -4.80
N HIS A 50 -7.18 -9.23 -4.26
CA HIS A 50 -7.88 -8.72 -3.08
C HIS A 50 -9.38 -8.56 -3.31
N ARG A 51 -9.81 -8.07 -4.49
CA ARG A 51 -11.24 -7.95 -4.80
C ARG A 51 -11.92 -9.31 -4.76
N PHE A 52 -11.29 -10.32 -5.35
CA PHE A 52 -11.83 -11.67 -5.38
C PHE A 52 -11.88 -12.29 -3.97
N MET A 53 -10.78 -12.19 -3.22
CA MET A 53 -10.67 -12.68 -1.83
C MET A 53 -11.70 -12.03 -0.91
N THR A 54 -11.86 -10.71 -0.97
CA THR A 54 -12.89 -10.02 -0.21
C THR A 54 -14.29 -10.50 -0.62
N GLY A 55 -14.54 -10.70 -1.91
CA GLY A 55 -15.82 -11.24 -2.40
C GLY A 55 -16.18 -12.61 -1.81
N MET A 56 -15.18 -13.48 -1.60
CA MET A 56 -15.38 -14.81 -0.99
C MET A 56 -15.75 -14.75 0.50
N LEU A 57 -15.37 -13.68 1.21
CA LEU A 57 -15.70 -13.51 2.63
C LEU A 57 -17.14 -13.02 2.86
N PHE A 58 -17.82 -12.53 1.82
CA PHE A 58 -19.21 -12.11 1.88
C PHE A 58 -20.13 -13.23 1.37
N PRO A 59 -21.39 -13.28 1.86
CA PRO A 59 -22.33 -14.31 1.45
C PRO A 59 -22.60 -14.24 -0.05
N SER A 60 -22.42 -15.37 -0.73
CA SER A 60 -22.78 -15.56 -2.14
C SER A 60 -24.14 -16.22 -2.26
N ILE A 61 -24.82 -16.00 -3.39
CA ILE A 61 -26.12 -16.62 -3.71
C ILE A 61 -25.96 -18.15 -3.83
N ASN A 62 -24.82 -18.61 -4.36
CA ASN A 62 -24.46 -20.02 -4.45
C ASN A 62 -23.04 -20.21 -3.89
N SER A 63 -22.94 -20.71 -2.67
CA SER A 63 -21.65 -20.98 -2.01
C SER A 63 -21.02 -22.30 -2.45
N LEU A 64 -21.81 -23.23 -3.02
CA LEU A 64 -21.29 -24.50 -3.53
C LEU A 64 -20.47 -24.29 -4.81
N ASP A 65 -20.92 -23.40 -5.69
CA ASP A 65 -20.17 -23.04 -6.91
C ASP A 65 -18.81 -22.39 -6.59
N LEU A 66 -18.71 -21.69 -5.45
CA LEU A 66 -17.43 -21.17 -4.98
C LEU A 66 -16.47 -22.30 -4.59
N ILE A 67 -16.97 -23.34 -3.91
CA ILE A 67 -16.17 -24.52 -3.53
C ILE A 67 -15.70 -25.26 -4.78
N ASP A 68 -16.61 -25.48 -5.74
CA ASP A 68 -16.28 -26.12 -7.01
C ASP A 68 -15.25 -25.30 -7.81
N TRP A 69 -15.33 -23.98 -7.75
CA TRP A 69 -14.34 -23.09 -8.36
C TRP A 69 -12.97 -23.18 -7.68
N ILE A 70 -12.92 -23.18 -6.34
CA ILE A 70 -11.66 -23.30 -5.57
C ILE A 70 -10.91 -24.57 -5.94
N LEU A 71 -11.61 -25.68 -6.20
CA LEU A 71 -11.00 -26.96 -6.57
C LEU A 71 -10.44 -27.02 -8.01
N LYS A 72 -10.81 -26.06 -8.89
CA LYS A 72 -10.30 -26.02 -10.27
C LYS A 72 -8.88 -25.44 -10.31
N TYR A 73 -8.03 -25.98 -11.18
CA TYR A 73 -6.66 -25.48 -11.37
C TYR A 73 -6.58 -23.97 -11.66
N THR A 74 -7.59 -23.41 -12.34
CA THR A 74 -7.68 -21.98 -12.65
C THR A 74 -7.75 -21.08 -11.42
N SER A 75 -8.23 -21.58 -10.28
CA SER A 75 -8.29 -20.82 -9.03
C SER A 75 -6.91 -20.55 -8.45
N THR A 76 -5.92 -21.40 -8.77
CA THR A 76 -4.53 -21.32 -8.28
C THR A 76 -3.89 -19.98 -8.61
N VAL A 77 -4.27 -19.35 -9.73
CA VAL A 77 -3.79 -18.00 -10.08
C VAL A 77 -4.20 -17.00 -8.99
N ILE A 78 -5.46 -17.02 -8.56
CA ILE A 78 -5.96 -16.06 -7.58
C ILE A 78 -5.52 -16.47 -6.16
N ILE A 79 -5.63 -17.75 -5.80
CA ILE A 79 -5.32 -18.26 -4.45
C ILE A 79 -3.81 -18.22 -4.19
N GLY A 80 -2.99 -18.57 -5.18
CA GLY A 80 -1.53 -18.47 -5.15
C GLY A 80 -1.02 -17.03 -5.31
N GLY A 81 -1.91 -16.03 -5.31
CA GLY A 81 -1.55 -14.64 -5.53
C GLY A 81 -0.62 -14.05 -4.47
N THR A 82 -0.47 -14.69 -3.32
CA THR A 82 0.52 -14.31 -2.28
C THR A 82 1.95 -14.30 -2.81
N ILE A 83 2.27 -15.16 -3.79
CA ILE A 83 3.60 -15.20 -4.45
C ILE A 83 3.90 -13.89 -5.21
N CYS A 84 2.87 -13.14 -5.62
CA CYS A 84 3.06 -11.83 -6.27
C CYS A 84 3.74 -10.81 -5.34
N VAL A 85 3.57 -10.95 -4.01
CA VAL A 85 4.19 -10.05 -3.03
C VAL A 85 5.72 -10.15 -3.06
N ASP A 86 6.28 -11.32 -3.35
CA ASP A 86 7.72 -11.52 -3.45
C ASP A 86 8.33 -10.73 -4.62
N SER A 87 7.61 -10.66 -5.74
CA SER A 87 8.00 -9.85 -6.90
C SER A 87 8.06 -8.36 -6.55
N PHE A 88 7.10 -7.87 -5.75
CA PHE A 88 7.11 -6.50 -5.26
C PHE A 88 8.28 -6.21 -4.32
N LEU A 89 8.59 -7.15 -3.44
CA LEU A 89 9.72 -7.03 -2.51
C LEU A 89 11.04 -6.96 -3.30
N LEU A 90 11.21 -7.84 -4.30
CA LEU A 90 12.37 -7.88 -5.18
C LEU A 90 12.56 -6.56 -5.94
N VAL A 91 11.50 -6.07 -6.61
CA VAL A 91 11.55 -4.80 -7.36
C VAL A 91 11.82 -3.61 -6.45
N SER A 92 11.28 -3.62 -5.23
CA SER A 92 11.53 -2.57 -4.24
C SER A 92 12.98 -2.59 -3.75
N GLY A 93 13.52 -3.78 -3.47
CA GLY A 93 14.92 -3.97 -3.08
C GLY A 93 15.89 -3.52 -4.18
N MET A 94 15.64 -3.92 -5.43
CA MET A 94 16.44 -3.51 -6.59
C MET A 94 16.52 -1.99 -6.73
N LEU A 95 15.40 -1.29 -6.55
CA LEU A 95 15.36 0.18 -6.68
C LEU A 95 16.14 0.88 -5.56
N VAL A 96 16.08 0.34 -4.34
CA VAL A 96 16.87 0.86 -3.21
C VAL A 96 18.37 0.67 -3.47
N SER A 97 18.77 -0.51 -3.94
CA SER A 97 20.17 -0.78 -4.29
C SER A 97 20.65 0.13 -5.42
N TYR A 98 19.84 0.33 -6.47
CA TYR A 98 20.18 1.22 -7.57
C TYR A 98 20.38 2.67 -7.11
N GLY A 99 19.47 3.21 -6.28
CA GLY A 99 19.62 4.56 -5.74
C GLY A 99 20.80 4.71 -4.78
N PHE A 100 21.17 3.65 -4.06
CA PHE A 100 22.38 3.61 -3.24
C PHE A 100 23.63 3.73 -4.12
N PHE A 101 23.77 2.90 -5.15
CA PHE A 101 24.90 2.95 -6.07
C PHE A 101 25.02 4.32 -6.75
N GLU A 102 23.91 4.90 -7.21
CA GLU A 102 23.91 6.24 -7.81
C GLU A 102 24.44 7.32 -6.84
N THR A 103 24.06 7.23 -5.56
CA THR A 103 24.52 8.19 -4.53
C THR A 103 26.01 8.05 -4.26
N VAL A 104 26.52 6.81 -4.21
CA VAL A 104 27.94 6.50 -4.00
C VAL A 104 28.78 6.93 -5.20
N THR A 105 28.35 6.64 -6.43
CA THR A 105 29.05 7.06 -7.66
C THR A 105 29.14 8.59 -7.78
N LYS A 106 28.18 9.33 -7.22
CA LYS A 106 28.18 10.80 -7.16
C LYS A 106 28.99 11.38 -5.99
N ASN A 107 29.81 10.56 -5.29
CA ASN A 107 30.65 10.95 -4.15
C ASN A 107 29.87 11.64 -2.99
N LYS A 108 28.57 11.34 -2.84
CA LYS A 108 27.78 11.87 -1.73
C LYS A 108 27.84 10.91 -0.54
N ARG A 109 27.98 11.47 0.67
CA ARG A 109 27.91 10.69 1.91
C ARG A 109 26.50 10.16 2.10
N PHE A 110 26.33 8.85 2.08
CA PHE A 110 25.04 8.20 2.34
C PHE A 110 24.81 8.11 3.85
N ASN A 111 23.94 8.96 4.39
CA ASN A 111 23.56 8.90 5.79
C ASN A 111 22.46 7.85 6.01
N VAL A 112 22.88 6.67 6.47
CA VAL A 112 21.99 5.52 6.74
C VAL A 112 20.89 5.89 7.74
N PHE A 113 21.20 6.64 8.78
CA PHE A 113 20.23 7.03 9.80
C PHE A 113 19.10 7.90 9.23
N SER A 114 19.49 8.90 8.43
CA SER A 114 18.54 9.77 7.73
C SER A 114 17.65 8.96 6.77
N PHE A 115 18.24 8.04 6.00
CA PHE A 115 17.50 7.16 5.09
C PHE A 115 16.42 6.34 5.81
N TYR A 116 16.75 5.72 6.94
CA TYR A 116 15.77 4.94 7.72
C TYR A 116 14.69 5.80 8.36
N ILE A 117 15.01 7.00 8.84
CA ILE A 117 13.99 7.94 9.36
C ILE A 117 13.01 8.33 8.26
N TYR A 118 13.51 8.73 7.08
CA TYR A 118 12.64 9.08 5.96
C TYR A 118 11.78 7.89 5.52
N ARG A 119 12.36 6.68 5.48
CA ARG A 119 11.63 5.46 5.15
C ARG A 119 10.54 5.17 6.18
N TYR A 120 10.85 5.31 7.47
CA TYR A 120 9.90 5.11 8.56
C TYR A 120 8.74 6.10 8.43
N ILE A 121 9.01 7.41 8.39
CA ILE A 121 7.98 8.45 8.25
C ILE A 121 7.12 8.22 7.01
N ARG A 122 7.73 7.89 5.86
CA ARG A 122 7.02 7.66 4.60
C ARG A 122 6.03 6.50 4.68
N ILE A 123 6.34 5.45 5.43
CA ILE A 123 5.47 4.26 5.58
C ILE A 123 4.46 4.47 6.72
N THR A 124 4.90 5.02 7.83
CA THR A 124 4.06 5.21 9.03
C THR A 124 2.99 6.28 8.82
N LEU A 125 3.25 7.32 8.00
CA LEU A 125 2.27 8.37 7.72
C LEU A 125 0.97 7.86 7.07
N PRO A 126 0.99 7.11 5.95
CA PRO A 126 -0.24 6.54 5.40
C PRO A 126 -0.86 5.48 6.33
N LEU A 127 -0.03 4.72 7.06
CA LEU A 127 -0.52 3.73 8.02
C LEU A 127 -1.28 4.39 9.18
N SER A 128 -0.80 5.52 9.71
CA SER A 128 -1.48 6.22 10.80
C SER A 128 -2.82 6.79 10.36
N VAL A 129 -2.89 7.34 9.14
CA VAL A 129 -4.16 7.76 8.54
C VAL A 129 -5.12 6.58 8.41
N ALA A 130 -4.64 5.42 7.94
CA ALA A 130 -5.48 4.22 7.86
C ALA A 130 -5.99 3.79 9.25
N VAL A 131 -5.14 3.72 10.26
CA VAL A 131 -5.54 3.36 11.63
C VAL A 131 -6.61 4.33 12.17
N ILE A 132 -6.47 5.63 11.93
CA ILE A 132 -7.48 6.63 12.33
C ILE A 132 -8.80 6.41 11.59
N VAL A 133 -8.74 6.18 10.28
CA VAL A 133 -9.93 5.90 9.45
C VAL A 133 -10.65 4.63 9.92
N TYR A 134 -9.93 3.53 10.12
CA TYR A 134 -10.52 2.26 10.55
C TYR A 134 -10.99 2.26 12.00
N SER A 135 -10.36 3.04 12.89
CA SER A 135 -10.78 3.14 14.29
C SER A 135 -12.02 4.01 14.51
N SER A 136 -12.25 5.02 13.66
CA SER A 136 -13.26 6.06 13.93
C SER A 136 -14.30 6.24 12.80
N PHE A 137 -13.87 6.19 11.54
CA PHE A 137 -14.69 6.56 10.40
C PHE A 137 -15.36 5.37 9.70
N ILE A 138 -14.83 4.15 9.85
CA ILE A 138 -15.31 2.95 9.14
C ILE A 138 -16.81 2.69 9.31
N GLN A 139 -17.39 3.04 10.46
CA GLN A 139 -18.83 2.88 10.71
C GLN A 139 -19.71 3.62 9.69
N HIS A 140 -19.23 4.72 9.10
CA HIS A 140 -19.97 5.57 8.17
C HIS A 140 -19.78 5.21 6.68
N PHE A 141 -18.86 4.29 6.34
CA PHE A 141 -18.57 3.95 4.94
C PHE A 141 -19.57 2.99 4.28
N GLY A 142 -20.54 2.50 5.03
CA GLY A 142 -21.53 1.57 4.52
C GLY A 142 -22.77 1.51 5.37
N SER A 143 -23.76 0.81 4.85
CA SER A 143 -25.03 0.54 5.50
C SER A 143 -25.46 -0.87 5.14
N GLY A 144 -26.03 -1.59 6.10
CA GLY A 144 -26.57 -2.92 5.86
C GLY A 144 -26.55 -3.80 7.11
N PRO A 145 -27.29 -4.93 7.08
CA PRO A 145 -27.44 -5.81 8.24
C PRO A 145 -26.11 -6.48 8.65
N LEU A 146 -25.23 -6.75 7.67
CA LEU A 146 -23.90 -7.32 7.90
C LEU A 146 -22.85 -6.27 8.25
N TRP A 147 -23.08 -5.00 7.91
CA TRP A 147 -22.09 -3.94 8.04
C TRP A 147 -21.59 -3.80 9.47
N ARG A 148 -22.51 -3.91 10.45
CA ARG A 148 -22.16 -3.86 11.88
C ARG A 148 -21.11 -4.90 12.29
N LYS A 149 -21.26 -6.14 11.84
CA LYS A 149 -20.30 -7.20 12.15
C LYS A 149 -18.97 -6.95 11.42
N THR A 150 -19.04 -6.57 10.15
CA THR A 150 -17.85 -6.32 9.32
C THR A 150 -17.00 -5.18 9.86
N TYR A 151 -17.60 -4.00 10.12
CA TYR A 151 -16.82 -2.85 10.57
C TYR A 151 -16.27 -3.05 11.99
N LEU A 152 -17.01 -3.71 12.91
CA LEU A 152 -16.51 -3.99 14.26
C LEU A 152 -15.27 -4.90 14.22
N SER A 153 -15.27 -5.90 13.33
CA SER A 153 -14.11 -6.77 13.14
C SER A 153 -12.86 -6.03 12.65
N MET A 154 -13.03 -4.91 11.93
CA MET A 154 -11.92 -4.06 11.48
C MET A 154 -11.55 -2.99 12.51
N GLN A 155 -12.54 -2.45 13.22
CA GLN A 155 -12.39 -1.33 14.15
C GLN A 155 -11.70 -1.75 15.46
N LEU A 156 -12.12 -2.87 16.06
CA LEU A 156 -11.61 -3.30 17.36
C LEU A 156 -10.08 -3.55 17.34
N PRO A 157 -9.51 -4.30 16.38
CA PRO A 157 -8.06 -4.48 16.33
C PRO A 157 -7.31 -3.16 16.18
N CYS A 158 -7.82 -2.23 15.37
CA CYS A 158 -7.23 -0.92 15.23
C CYS A 158 -7.26 -0.10 16.53
N GLN A 159 -8.30 -0.24 17.38
CA GLN A 159 -8.39 0.47 18.66
C GLN A 159 -7.52 -0.16 19.76
N TYR A 160 -7.34 -1.47 19.77
CA TYR A 160 -6.51 -2.15 20.78
C TYR A 160 -5.02 -2.14 20.42
N PHE A 161 -4.69 -2.30 19.13
CA PHE A 161 -3.33 -2.54 18.65
C PHE A 161 -2.77 -1.41 17.77
N TRP A 162 -3.33 -0.20 17.84
CA TRP A 162 -2.84 0.95 17.08
C TRP A 162 -1.36 1.21 17.31
N TRP A 163 -0.90 1.18 18.57
CA TRP A 163 0.47 1.53 18.94
C TRP A 163 1.49 0.50 18.40
N SER A 164 1.18 -0.80 18.51
CA SER A 164 2.04 -1.87 18.01
C SER A 164 2.07 -1.92 16.48
N THR A 165 0.96 -1.53 15.85
CA THR A 165 0.87 -1.36 14.39
C THR A 165 1.70 -0.17 13.91
N LEU A 166 1.64 0.99 14.58
CA LEU A 166 2.44 2.16 14.22
C LEU A 166 3.94 1.93 14.41
N LEU A 167 4.33 1.17 15.43
CA LEU A 167 5.73 0.79 15.67
C LEU A 167 6.20 -0.38 14.79
N HIS A 168 5.34 -0.94 13.93
CA HIS A 168 5.66 -2.08 13.07
C HIS A 168 6.10 -3.37 13.82
N ILE A 169 5.69 -3.53 15.08
CA ILE A 169 6.04 -4.69 15.93
C ILE A 169 4.86 -5.65 16.17
N GLN A 170 3.78 -5.48 15.41
CA GLN A 170 2.55 -6.28 15.52
C GLN A 170 2.80 -7.79 15.48
N ASN A 171 3.68 -8.25 14.58
CA ASN A 171 4.01 -9.67 14.39
C ASN A 171 4.63 -10.32 15.64
N TYR A 172 5.32 -9.53 16.47
CA TYR A 172 5.98 -10.04 17.68
C TYR A 172 5.06 -10.02 18.89
N ILE A 173 4.22 -8.99 19.01
CA ILE A 173 3.39 -8.76 20.20
C ILE A 173 2.06 -9.51 20.10
N ASN A 174 1.49 -9.60 18.89
CA ASN A 174 0.14 -10.13 18.68
C ASN A 174 0.10 -11.22 17.60
N PRO A 175 0.89 -12.31 17.71
CA PRO A 175 0.96 -13.34 16.69
C PRO A 175 -0.35 -14.12 16.50
N ARG A 176 -1.26 -14.10 17.49
CA ARG A 176 -2.55 -14.79 17.44
C ARG A 176 -3.68 -14.01 16.75
N TYR A 177 -3.43 -12.73 16.43
CA TYR A 177 -4.42 -11.82 15.84
C TYR A 177 -4.05 -11.41 14.40
N LEU A 178 -3.16 -12.17 13.77
CA LEU A 178 -2.86 -12.16 12.33
C LEU A 178 -3.77 -13.13 11.59
#